data_AF-A0A1Y1Z929-F1
#
_entry.id   AF-A0A1Y1Z929-F1
#
_cell.length_a   1.000
_cell.length_b   1.000
_cell.length_c   1.000
_cell.angle_alpha   90.00
_cell.angle_beta   90.00
_cell.angle_gamma   90.00
#
_symmetry.space_group_name_H-M   'P 1'
#
loop_
_entity.id
_entity.type
_entity.pdbx_description
1 polymer ?
#
loop_
_entity_poly.entity_id
_entity_poly.type
_entity_poly.pdbx_seq_one_letter_code
_entity_poly.pdbx_strand_id
1 'polypeptide(L)'
;MNPIVIFIIVFILEGISFFGYSKVASILSLFYCKFFKSELFNSIAKHKREIIHLKKKLNDISCQDEFAKWVKVNRKLTAATAEYEEESSKGNSAQSSATLIINLILKVLLVCVRISLYIFLRKETLFYAKYEWLGQFSYILTSKGAIHIFVWMLICSNISKRILNAIKSYKVEIK
;
A
#
# COMPACT_ATOMS: atom_id res chain seq x y z
N MET A 1 -11.27 -18.94 -26.50
CA MET A 1 -10.08 -18.87 -25.61
C MET A 1 -10.25 -19.80 -24.42
N ASN A 2 -9.22 -20.55 -24.00
CA ASN A 2 -9.35 -21.51 -22.89
C ASN A 2 -9.66 -20.79 -21.56
N PRO A 3 -10.70 -21.21 -20.81
CA PRO A 3 -11.13 -20.58 -19.55
C PRO A 3 -10.07 -20.62 -18.45
N ILE A 4 -9.16 -21.61 -18.53
CA ILE A 4 -7.98 -21.75 -17.66
C ILE A 4 -7.03 -20.57 -17.84
N VAL A 5 -6.84 -20.07 -19.06
CA VAL A 5 -5.95 -18.93 -19.32
C VAL A 5 -6.49 -17.66 -18.65
N ILE A 6 -7.81 -17.47 -18.70
CA ILE A 6 -8.48 -16.33 -18.04
C ILE A 6 -8.33 -16.44 -16.53
N PHE A 7 -8.49 -17.65 -15.98
CA PHE A 7 -8.26 -17.89 -14.56
C PHE A 7 -6.81 -17.53 -14.17
N ILE A 8 -5.80 -17.97 -14.93
CA ILE A 8 -4.39 -17.66 -14.65
C ILE A 8 -4.13 -16.15 -14.66
N ILE A 9 -4.64 -15.43 -15.67
CA ILE A 9 -4.49 -13.97 -15.76
C ILE A 9 -5.15 -13.28 -14.56
N VAL A 10 -6.39 -13.66 -14.22
CA VAL A 10 -7.10 -13.10 -13.06
C VAL A 10 -6.38 -13.43 -11.75
N PHE A 11 -5.83 -14.64 -11.62
CA PHE A 11 -5.06 -15.07 -10.47
C PHE A 11 -3.79 -14.23 -10.30
N ILE A 12 -3.06 -13.94 -11.38
CA ILE A 12 -1.88 -13.06 -11.36
C ILE A 12 -2.27 -11.64 -10.91
N LEU A 13 -3.36 -11.08 -11.43
CA LEU A 13 -3.84 -9.74 -11.05
C LEU A 13 -4.25 -9.67 -9.57
N GLU A 14 -4.89 -10.72 -9.06
CA GLU A 14 -5.23 -10.80 -7.64
C GLU A 14 -3.99 -11.05 -6.77
N GLY A 15 -2.99 -11.78 -7.27
CA GLY A 15 -1.69 -11.92 -6.61
C GLY A 15 -0.99 -10.58 -6.40
N ILE A 16 -0.97 -9.72 -7.43
CA ILE A 16 -0.44 -8.35 -7.33
C ILE A 16 -1.25 -7.53 -6.31
N SER A 17 -2.57 -7.67 -6.33
CA SER A 17 -3.47 -7.00 -5.38
C SER A 17 -3.22 -7.45 -3.93
N PHE A 18 -2.82 -8.72 -3.74
CA PHE A 18 -2.61 -9.37 -2.46
C PHE A 18 -1.29 -9.01 -1.77
N PHE A 19 -0.22 -8.73 -2.54
CA PHE A 19 1.04 -8.23 -1.98
C PHE A 19 0.87 -6.92 -1.17
N GLY A 20 -0.26 -6.25 -1.37
CA GLY A 20 -0.75 -5.19 -0.48
C GLY A 20 -0.33 -3.84 -1.01
N TYR A 21 -1.29 -3.12 -1.61
CA TYR A 21 -1.11 -1.77 -2.12
C TYR A 21 -0.45 -0.83 -1.13
N SER A 22 -0.78 -0.98 0.16
CA SER A 22 -0.24 -0.14 1.23
C SER A 22 1.27 -0.31 1.40
N LYS A 23 1.83 -1.52 1.21
CA LYS A 23 3.27 -1.76 1.34
C LYS A 23 4.05 -1.21 0.15
N VAL A 24 3.53 -1.44 -1.05
CA VAL A 24 4.13 -0.90 -2.27
C VAL A 24 4.05 0.63 -2.26
N ALA A 25 2.90 1.19 -1.88
CA ALA A 25 2.71 2.62 -1.79
C ALA A 25 3.58 3.28 -0.72
N SER A 26 3.83 2.64 0.43
CA SER A 26 4.71 3.20 1.46
C SER A 26 6.18 3.21 1.04
N ILE A 27 6.63 2.18 0.33
CA ILE A 27 7.98 2.14 -0.24
C ILE A 27 8.10 3.20 -1.33
N LEU A 28 7.13 3.26 -2.24
CA LEU A 28 7.17 4.21 -3.34
C LEU A 28 7.03 5.66 -2.85
N SER A 29 6.26 5.91 -1.79
CA SER A 29 6.15 7.23 -1.17
C SER A 29 7.44 7.64 -0.49
N LEU A 30 8.20 6.72 0.13
CA LEU A 30 9.54 7.01 0.64
C LEU A 30 10.48 7.45 -0.48
N PHE A 31 10.49 6.74 -1.62
CA PHE A 31 11.30 7.13 -2.78
C PHE A 31 10.87 8.47 -3.35
N TYR A 32 9.56 8.68 -3.51
CA TYR A 32 8.99 9.94 -4.00
C TYR A 32 9.37 11.12 -3.09
N CYS A 33 9.19 10.97 -1.78
CA CYS A 33 9.52 11.98 -0.79
C CYS A 33 11.03 12.25 -0.72
N LYS A 34 11.87 11.22 -0.84
CA LYS A 34 13.33 11.38 -0.87
C LYS A 34 13.81 12.12 -2.11
N PHE A 35 13.16 11.90 -3.25
CA PHE A 35 13.56 12.54 -4.51
C PHE A 35 13.03 13.97 -4.62
N PHE A 36 11.74 14.20 -4.33
CA PHE A 36 11.08 15.50 -4.52
C PHE A 36 11.11 16.42 -3.30
N LYS A 37 11.16 15.87 -2.08
CA LYS A 37 11.21 16.65 -0.81
C LYS A 37 12.55 16.48 -0.09
N SER A 38 13.62 16.30 -0.85
CA SER A 38 14.97 16.05 -0.32
C SER A 38 15.39 17.09 0.72
N GLU A 39 15.04 18.36 0.53
CA GLU A 39 15.37 19.45 1.45
C GLU A 39 14.72 19.30 2.83
N LEU A 40 13.42 18.98 2.89
CA LEU A 40 12.70 18.77 4.15
C LEU A 40 13.24 17.56 4.92
N PHE A 41 13.50 16.45 4.23
CA PHE A 41 14.08 15.26 4.87
C PHE A 41 15.55 15.47 5.29
N ASN A 42 16.30 16.29 4.56
CA ASN A 42 17.66 16.67 4.94
C ASN A 42 17.65 17.59 6.18
N SER A 43 16.71 18.53 6.29
CA SER A 43 16.52 19.36 7.48
C SER A 43 16.23 18.50 8.71
N ILE A 44 15.23 17.61 8.61
CA ILE A 44 14.88 16.66 9.69
C ILE A 44 16.09 15.82 10.11
N ALA A 45 16.87 15.32 9.14
CA ALA A 45 18.07 14.54 9.42
C ALA A 45 19.16 15.38 10.11
N LYS A 46 19.31 16.66 9.74
CA LYS A 46 20.25 17.59 10.36
C LYS A 46 19.83 17.91 11.81
N HIS A 47 18.58 18.30 12.04
CA HIS A 47 18.05 18.56 13.39
C HIS A 47 18.17 17.32 14.29
N LYS A 48 17.94 16.12 13.75
CA LYS A 48 18.15 14.86 14.50
C LYS A 48 19.60 14.69 14.95
N ARG A 49 20.58 15.00 14.08
CA ARG A 49 22.00 14.95 14.43
C ARG A 49 22.35 15.98 15.50
N GLU A 50 21.80 17.18 15.40
CA GLU A 50 22.00 18.25 16.39
C GLU A 50 21.44 17.86 17.76
N ILE A 51 20.26 17.25 17.83
CA ILE A 51 19.68 16.72 19.08
C ILE A 51 20.56 15.64 19.68
N ILE A 52 21.07 14.69 18.88
CA ILE A 52 21.98 13.64 19.36
C ILE A 52 23.27 14.25 19.92
N HIS A 53 23.81 15.27 19.24
CA HIS A 53 25.00 15.97 19.70
C HIS A 53 24.75 16.74 21.01
N LEU A 54 23.61 17.43 21.14
CA LEU A 54 23.23 18.13 22.37
C LEU A 54 22.96 17.16 23.54
N LYS A 55 22.34 16.00 23.27
CA LYS A 55 22.16 14.92 24.25
C LYS A 55 23.51 14.42 24.76
N LYS A 56 24.46 14.18 23.86
CA LYS A 56 25.82 13.77 24.23
C LYS A 56 26.49 14.83 25.11
N LYS A 57 26.45 16.10 24.69
CA LYS A 57 27.03 17.21 25.45
C LYS A 57 26.39 17.39 26.83
N LEU A 58 25.08 17.16 26.96
CA LEU A 58 24.40 17.22 28.25
C LEU A 58 24.85 16.10 29.19
N ASN A 59 25.11 14.91 28.66
CA ASN A 59 25.57 13.76 29.42
C ASN A 59 27.02 13.92 29.93
N ASP A 60 27.83 14.71 29.23
CA ASP A 60 29.21 15.02 29.63
C ASP A 60 29.28 16.07 30.76
N ILE A 61 28.17 16.76 31.09
CA ILE A 61 28.12 17.84 32.10
C ILE A 61 27.54 17.30 33.41
N SER A 62 28.28 17.45 34.52
CA SER A 62 27.76 17.16 35.87
C SER A 62 26.61 18.11 36.22
N CYS A 63 25.44 17.56 36.51
CA CYS A 63 24.24 18.33 36.85
C CYS A 63 24.38 19.07 38.20
N GLN A 64 25.20 18.54 39.13
CA GLN A 64 25.35 19.08 40.47
C GLN A 64 26.39 20.21 40.52
N ASP A 65 27.57 19.98 39.93
CA ASP A 65 28.68 20.94 40.00
C ASP A 65 28.55 22.05 38.94
N GLU A 66 28.02 21.71 37.77
CA GLU A 66 27.93 22.60 36.62
C GLU A 66 26.47 22.94 36.26
N PHE A 67 25.58 23.03 37.25
CA PHE A 67 24.14 23.22 37.05
C PHE A 67 23.82 24.38 36.08
N ALA A 68 24.50 25.52 36.19
CA ALA A 68 24.28 26.65 35.28
C ALA A 68 24.58 26.32 33.80
N LYS A 69 25.63 25.54 33.53
CA LYS A 69 25.96 25.07 32.17
C LYS A 69 24.96 24.00 31.73
N TRP A 70 24.62 23.07 32.63
CA TRP A 70 23.63 22.03 32.40
C TRP A 70 22.28 22.61 31.99
N VAL A 71 21.75 23.58 32.75
CA VAL A 71 20.47 24.25 32.47
C VAL A 71 20.48 24.93 31.10
N LYS A 72 21.58 25.60 30.73
CA LYS A 72 21.71 26.26 29.42
C LYS A 72 21.65 25.24 28.27
N VAL A 73 22.36 24.12 28.38
CA VAL A 73 22.36 23.07 27.36
C VAL A 73 21.01 22.35 27.31
N ASN A 74 20.41 22.08 28.47
CA ASN A 74 19.09 21.45 28.55
C ASN A 74 18.00 22.31 27.89
N ARG A 75 17.96 23.62 28.14
CA ARG A 75 17.02 24.53 27.46
C ARG A 75 17.18 24.52 25.93
N LYS A 76 18.43 24.50 25.45
CA LYS A 76 18.71 24.37 24.00
C LYS A 76 18.22 23.03 23.44
N LEU A 77 18.42 21.94 24.18
CA LEU A 77 17.94 20.62 23.80
C LEU A 77 16.42 20.55 23.74
N THR A 78 15.73 21.11 24.73
CA THR A 78 14.26 21.18 24.74
C THR A 78 13.74 22.00 23.55
N ALA A 79 14.34 23.16 23.26
CA ALA A 79 13.97 23.97 22.09
C ALA A 79 14.19 23.23 20.77
N ALA A 80 15.36 22.63 20.56
CA ALA A 80 15.67 21.87 19.35
C ALA A 80 14.77 20.63 19.19
N THR A 81 14.36 20.00 20.30
CA THR A 81 13.43 18.85 20.26
C THR A 81 12.04 19.28 19.81
N ALA A 82 11.54 20.43 20.28
CA ALA A 82 10.25 20.97 19.88
C ALA A 82 10.22 21.32 18.37
N GLU A 83 11.28 21.95 17.86
CA GLU A 83 11.42 22.25 16.42
C GLU A 83 11.44 20.97 15.57
N TYR A 84 12.17 19.94 16.01
CA TYR A 84 12.21 18.65 15.33
C TYR A 84 10.84 17.95 15.31
N GLU A 85 10.07 18.00 16.40
CA GLU A 85 8.73 17.42 16.45
C GLU A 85 7.78 18.09 15.46
N GLU A 86 7.85 19.42 15.33
CA GLU A 86 7.06 20.18 14.36
C GLU A 86 7.45 19.82 12.91
N GLU A 87 8.74 19.82 12.57
CA GLU A 87 9.22 19.44 11.25
C GLU A 87 8.91 17.97 10.92
N SER A 88 9.09 17.07 11.89
CA SER A 88 8.79 15.65 11.74
C SER A 88 7.30 15.41 11.52
N SER A 89 6.42 16.18 12.18
CA SER A 89 4.97 16.12 11.95
C SER A 89 4.61 16.54 10.50
N LYS A 90 5.22 17.62 10.00
CA LYS A 90 5.08 18.05 8.60
C LYS A 90 5.62 16.99 7.61
N GLY A 91 6.73 16.34 7.93
CA GLY A 91 7.28 15.23 7.14
C GLY A 91 6.37 14.01 7.09
N ASN A 92 5.86 13.58 8.24
CA ASN A 92 4.97 12.43 8.37
C ASN A 92 3.62 12.65 7.67
N SER A 93 3.04 13.84 7.79
CA SER A 93 1.80 14.20 7.08
C SER A 93 2.01 14.24 5.56
N ALA A 94 3.13 14.81 5.09
CA ALA A 94 3.49 14.80 3.68
C ALA A 94 3.66 13.38 3.12
N GLN A 95 4.34 12.50 3.86
CA GLN A 95 4.52 11.10 3.46
C GLN A 95 3.19 10.34 3.44
N SER A 96 2.34 10.58 4.43
CA SER A 96 1.02 9.94 4.53
C SER A 96 0.15 10.33 3.33
N SER A 97 0.08 11.63 3.01
CA SER A 97 -0.65 12.12 1.84
C SER A 97 -0.11 11.54 0.53
N ALA A 98 1.22 11.47 0.36
CA ALA A 98 1.83 10.84 -0.82
C ALA A 98 1.48 9.34 -0.92
N THR A 99 1.49 8.63 0.20
CA THR A 99 1.12 7.21 0.27
C THR A 99 -0.33 6.99 -0.14
N LEU A 100 -1.25 7.87 0.29
CA LEU A 100 -2.66 7.80 -0.09
C LEU A 100 -2.86 8.00 -1.60
N ILE A 101 -2.20 9.03 -2.17
CA ILE A 101 -2.29 9.34 -3.60
C ILE A 101 -1.73 8.19 -4.44
N ILE A 102 -0.53 7.69 -4.09
CA ILE A 102 0.11 6.56 -4.82
C ILE A 102 -0.76 5.31 -4.73
N ASN A 103 -1.31 5.01 -3.55
CA ASN A 103 -2.21 3.87 -3.38
C ASN A 103 -3.46 4.00 -4.27
N LEU A 104 -4.04 5.20 -4.35
CA LEU A 104 -5.17 5.47 -5.24
C LEU A 104 -4.78 5.27 -6.71
N ILE A 105 -3.63 5.79 -7.14
CA ILE A 105 -3.11 5.60 -8.51
C ILE A 105 -2.94 4.12 -8.84
N LEU A 106 -2.32 3.34 -7.95
CA LEU A 106 -2.12 1.90 -8.15
C LEU A 106 -3.45 1.14 -8.28
N LYS A 107 -4.45 1.49 -7.46
CA LYS A 107 -5.79 0.92 -7.55
C LYS A 107 -6.47 1.26 -8.87
N VAL A 108 -6.41 2.53 -9.28
CA VAL A 108 -6.98 3.00 -10.56
C VAL A 108 -6.32 2.26 -11.72
N LEU A 109 -4.99 2.17 -11.73
CA LEU A 109 -4.24 1.46 -12.77
C LEU A 109 -4.71 0.00 -12.91
N LEU A 110 -4.87 -0.72 -11.81
CA LEU A 110 -5.36 -2.10 -11.86
C LEU A 110 -6.82 -2.21 -12.28
N VAL A 111 -7.66 -1.25 -11.92
CA VAL A 111 -9.05 -1.20 -12.43
C VAL A 111 -9.02 -0.99 -13.95
N CYS A 112 -8.18 -0.10 -14.46
CA CYS A 112 -8.00 0.11 -15.90
C CYS A 112 -7.53 -1.17 -16.62
N VAL A 113 -6.60 -1.93 -16.03
CA VAL A 113 -6.16 -3.22 -16.57
C VAL A 113 -7.31 -4.23 -16.60
N ARG A 114 -8.11 -4.31 -15.53
CA ARG A 114 -9.30 -5.19 -15.48
C ARG A 114 -10.34 -4.82 -16.54
N ILE A 115 -10.64 -3.53 -16.71
CA ILE A 115 -11.56 -3.04 -17.73
C ILE A 115 -11.04 -3.35 -19.14
N SER A 116 -9.74 -3.13 -19.37
CA SER A 116 -9.12 -3.43 -20.66
C SER A 116 -9.26 -4.92 -20.99
N LEU A 117 -8.95 -5.81 -20.03
CA LEU A 117 -9.15 -7.25 -20.20
C LEU A 117 -10.60 -7.62 -20.49
N TYR A 118 -11.56 -7.02 -19.79
CA TYR A 118 -12.98 -7.22 -20.07
C TYR A 118 -13.32 -6.85 -21.52
N ILE A 119 -12.87 -5.69 -22.00
CA ILE A 119 -13.14 -5.21 -23.36
C ILE A 119 -12.54 -6.16 -24.41
N PHE A 120 -11.32 -6.67 -24.18
CA PHE A 120 -10.69 -7.63 -25.08
C PHE A 120 -11.41 -8.99 -25.08
N LEU A 121 -11.81 -9.48 -23.90
CA LEU A 121 -12.42 -10.80 -23.73
C LEU A 121 -13.93 -10.83 -24.01
N ARG A 122 -14.58 -9.68 -24.22
CA ARG A 122 -16.03 -9.59 -24.45
C ARG A 122 -16.53 -10.35 -25.68
N LYS A 123 -15.65 -10.61 -26.66
CA LYS A 123 -16.01 -11.25 -27.93
C LYS A 123 -16.01 -12.78 -27.86
N GLU A 124 -15.47 -13.36 -26.79
CA GLU A 124 -15.27 -14.79 -26.64
C GLU A 124 -16.42 -15.42 -25.82
N THR A 125 -17.03 -16.48 -26.34
CA THR A 125 -17.96 -17.32 -25.59
C THR A 125 -17.18 -18.42 -24.85
N LEU A 126 -17.31 -18.49 -23.52
CA LEU A 126 -16.50 -19.41 -22.70
C LEU A 126 -17.13 -20.78 -22.54
N PHE A 127 -18.38 -20.82 -22.10
CA PHE A 127 -19.09 -22.04 -21.82
C PHE A 127 -20.58 -21.83 -22.05
N TYR A 128 -21.19 -22.77 -22.77
CA TYR A 128 -22.64 -22.88 -22.84
C TYR A 128 -23.13 -23.56 -21.57
N ALA A 129 -23.81 -22.81 -20.71
CA ALA A 129 -24.45 -23.35 -19.53
C ALA A 129 -25.84 -23.86 -19.94
N LYS A 130 -26.17 -25.09 -19.59
CA LYS A 130 -27.55 -25.58 -19.72
C LYS A 130 -28.44 -24.76 -18.80
N TYR A 131 -29.53 -24.21 -19.35
CA TYR A 131 -30.46 -23.32 -18.65
C TYR A 131 -30.99 -23.91 -17.33
N GLU A 132 -31.10 -25.24 -17.24
CA GLU A 132 -31.58 -25.98 -16.07
C GLU A 132 -30.74 -25.75 -14.80
N TRP A 133 -29.44 -25.50 -14.93
CA TRP A 133 -28.55 -25.28 -13.78
C TRP A 133 -28.65 -23.87 -13.18
N LEU A 134 -29.05 -22.87 -13.99
CA LEU A 134 -29.00 -21.45 -13.61
C LEU A 134 -30.35 -20.89 -13.17
N GLY A 135 -31.44 -21.65 -13.34
CA GLY A 135 -32.79 -21.28 -12.90
C GLY A 135 -33.26 -19.92 -13.46
N GLN A 136 -34.03 -19.17 -12.66
CA GLN A 136 -34.63 -17.87 -13.03
C GLN A 136 -33.58 -16.77 -13.31
N PHE A 137 -32.35 -16.91 -12.81
CA PHE A 137 -31.29 -15.93 -13.02
C PHE A 137 -30.51 -16.15 -14.34
N SER A 138 -30.81 -17.23 -15.07
CA SER A 138 -30.17 -17.56 -16.35
C SER A 138 -30.12 -16.39 -17.34
N TYR A 139 -31.17 -15.56 -17.42
CA TYR A 139 -31.21 -14.41 -18.33
C TYR A 139 -30.18 -13.31 -17.98
N ILE A 140 -29.87 -13.13 -16.69
CA ILE A 140 -28.92 -12.11 -16.22
C ILE A 140 -27.50 -12.64 -16.36
N LEU A 141 -27.28 -13.91 -16.04
CA LEU A 141 -25.95 -14.51 -16.04
C LEU A 141 -25.49 -14.99 -17.42
N THR A 142 -26.41 -15.23 -18.36
CA THR A 142 -26.07 -15.73 -19.69
C THR A 142 -26.48 -14.76 -20.80
N SER A 143 -25.65 -14.67 -21.84
CA SER A 143 -26.02 -14.04 -23.11
C SER A 143 -25.95 -15.11 -24.18
N LYS A 144 -27.07 -15.35 -24.88
CA LYS A 144 -27.18 -16.42 -25.90
C LYS A 144 -26.81 -17.83 -25.38
N GLY A 145 -27.11 -18.12 -24.10
CA GLY A 145 -26.79 -19.40 -23.45
C GLY A 145 -25.33 -19.56 -23.00
N ALA A 146 -24.46 -18.59 -23.28
CA ALA A 146 -23.09 -18.57 -22.76
C ALA A 146 -23.00 -17.70 -21.49
N ILE A 147 -22.26 -18.17 -20.48
CA ILE A 147 -22.02 -17.38 -19.25
C ILE A 147 -21.29 -16.08 -19.62
N HIS A 148 -21.76 -14.95 -19.09
CA HIS A 148 -21.08 -13.67 -19.27
C HIS A 148 -19.63 -13.75 -18.76
N ILE A 149 -18.68 -13.34 -19.60
CA ILE A 149 -17.26 -13.26 -19.25
C ILE A 149 -17.03 -12.48 -17.94
N PHE A 150 -17.86 -11.45 -17.69
CA PHE A 150 -17.85 -10.67 -16.46
C PHE A 150 -18.10 -11.53 -15.22
N VAL A 151 -19.13 -12.39 -15.25
CA VAL A 151 -19.45 -13.33 -14.17
C VAL A 151 -18.29 -14.30 -13.96
N TRP A 152 -17.72 -14.85 -15.03
CA TRP A 152 -16.59 -15.77 -14.92
C TRP A 152 -15.37 -15.12 -14.26
N MET A 153 -15.03 -13.89 -14.64
CA MET A 153 -13.94 -13.13 -14.02
C MET A 153 -14.20 -12.82 -12.55
N LEU A 154 -15.45 -12.51 -12.16
CA LEU A 154 -15.83 -12.32 -10.76
C LEU A 154 -15.64 -13.58 -9.93
N ILE A 155 -16.08 -14.74 -10.46
CA ILE A 155 -15.89 -16.03 -9.79
C ILE A 155 -14.40 -16.31 -9.62
N CYS A 156 -13.61 -16.18 -10.69
CA CYS A 156 -12.16 -16.38 -10.66
C CYS A 156 -11.47 -15.46 -9.64
N SER A 157 -11.84 -14.17 -9.59
CA SER A 157 -11.30 -13.20 -8.64
C SER A 157 -11.61 -13.59 -7.20
N ASN A 158 -12.86 -13.98 -6.91
CA ASN A 158 -13.27 -14.40 -5.57
C ASN A 158 -12.54 -15.67 -5.11
N ILE A 159 -12.43 -16.66 -5.99
CA ILE A 159 -11.70 -17.91 -5.71
C ILE A 159 -10.23 -17.60 -5.44
N SER A 160 -9.59 -16.79 -6.30
CA SER A 160 -8.19 -16.39 -6.14
C SER A 160 -7.94 -15.69 -4.80
N LYS A 161 -8.81 -14.75 -4.41
CA LYS A 161 -8.73 -14.07 -3.11
C LYS A 161 -8.86 -15.03 -1.93
N ARG A 162 -9.78 -15.99 -2.00
CA ARG A 162 -9.97 -17.01 -0.95
C ARG A 162 -8.72 -17.89 -0.80
N ILE A 163 -8.15 -18.34 -1.92
CA ILE A 163 -6.91 -19.14 -1.92
C ILE A 163 -5.77 -18.34 -1.28
N LEU A 164 -5.56 -17.09 -1.71
CA LEU A 164 -4.49 -16.24 -1.19
C LEU A 164 -4.65 -15.95 0.31
N ASN A 165 -5.88 -15.72 0.77
CA ASN A 165 -6.18 -15.53 2.19
C ASN A 165 -5.96 -16.81 3.01
N ALA A 166 -6.31 -17.99 2.48
CA ALA A 166 -6.03 -19.27 3.13
C ALA A 166 -4.51 -19.48 3.30
N ILE A 167 -3.71 -19.21 2.25
CA ILE A 167 -2.24 -19.25 2.31
C ILE A 167 -1.71 -18.30 3.39
N LYS A 168 -2.27 -17.09 3.49
CA LYS A 168 -1.88 -16.12 4.52
C LYS A 168 -2.16 -16.64 5.92
N SER A 169 -3.36 -17.18 6.13
CA SER A 169 -3.79 -17.72 7.44
C SER A 169 -2.85 -18.83 7.89
N TYR A 170 -2.55 -19.78 7.00
CA TYR A 170 -1.61 -20.87 7.27
C TYR A 170 -0.22 -20.37 7.64
N LYS A 171 0.28 -19.32 6.98
CA LYS A 171 1.60 -18.74 7.27
C LYS A 171 1.66 -18.01 8.63
N VAL A 172 0.53 -17.52 9.15
CA VAL A 172 0.46 -16.89 10.47
C VAL A 172 0.46 -17.93 11.58
N GLU A 173 -0.16 -19.08 11.35
CA GLU A 173 -0.28 -20.16 12.34
C GLU A 173 1.06 -20.90 12.59
N ILE A 174 1.99 -20.85 11.64
CA ILE A 174 3.33 -21.47 11.74
C ILE A 174 4.35 -20.57 12.46
N LYS A 175 4.05 -19.27 12.64
CA LYS A 175 5.01 -18.27 13.10
C LYS A 175 4.72 -17.81 14.52
#